data_AF-A0A420Y243-F1
#
_entry.id   AF-A0A420Y243-F1
#
_cell.length_a   1.000
_cell.length_b   1.000
_cell.length_c   1.000
_cell.angle_alpha   90.00
_cell.angle_beta   90.00
_cell.angle_gamma   90.00
#
_symmetry.space_group_name_H-M   'P 1'
#
loop_
_entity.id
_entity.type
_entity.pdbx_description
1 polymer ?
#
loop_
_entity_poly.entity_id
_entity_poly.type
_entity_poly.pdbx_seq_one_letter_code
_entity_poly.pdbx_strand_id
1 'polypeptide(L)'
;MLLTQFWDAEVHARGSEEDWTMHGLWPDLCDGTYDAFCSMTPSFPDITSVLAKHNQEDLLDIMHRYWTPAYGTAAHFWAHEFNKHGTCINTLRSSCYGEAYSSGLEVVDYFARAMSLYKTLDTYTALAEKGIVPSRSTRYTLADVTDALEEASGTKVVLRCSGRGDILHEAWYVYFVRGSLQTGKFVPAEALGREGRSGNS
;
A
#
# COMPACT_ATOMS: atom_id res chain seq x y z
N MET A 1 -3.07 5.29 -8.16
CA MET A 1 -2.61 4.89 -6.81
C MET A 1 -2.60 3.39 -6.73
N LEU A 2 -1.53 2.81 -6.20
CA LEU A 2 -1.43 1.38 -5.91
C LEU A 2 -1.29 1.22 -4.40
N LEU A 3 -2.16 0.44 -3.78
CA LEU A 3 -1.91 -0.06 -2.43
C LEU A 3 -1.28 -1.44 -2.55
N THR A 4 -0.06 -1.59 -2.06
CA THR A 4 0.72 -2.81 -2.22
C THR A 4 0.86 -3.53 -0.89
N GLN A 5 0.63 -4.83 -0.92
CA GLN A 5 0.78 -5.72 0.23
C GLN A 5 1.78 -6.83 -0.07
N PHE A 6 2.44 -7.31 0.97
CA PHE A 6 3.41 -8.40 0.94
C PHE A 6 2.93 -9.62 1.71
N TRP A 7 3.33 -10.78 1.20
CA TRP A 7 3.33 -12.03 1.92
C TRP A 7 4.76 -12.47 2.19
N ASP A 8 5.17 -12.39 3.46
CA ASP A 8 6.52 -12.76 3.91
C ASP A 8 6.47 -13.90 4.92
N ALA A 9 6.72 -15.13 4.46
CA ALA A 9 6.65 -16.31 5.31
C ALA A 9 7.57 -16.27 6.56
N GLU A 10 8.63 -15.46 6.59
CA GLU A 10 9.55 -15.34 7.73
C GLU A 10 9.06 -14.32 8.76
N VAL A 11 8.49 -13.19 8.31
CA VAL A 11 7.90 -12.17 9.19
C VAL A 11 6.67 -12.72 9.93
N HIS A 12 5.92 -13.63 9.29
CA HIS A 12 4.66 -14.16 9.81
C HIS A 12 4.85 -15.26 10.87
N ALA A 13 6.08 -15.72 11.12
CA ALA A 13 6.41 -16.72 12.14
C ALA A 13 6.22 -16.26 13.61
N ARG A 14 5.79 -15.00 13.84
CA ARG A 14 5.49 -14.44 15.17
C ARG A 14 4.00 -14.40 15.52
N GLY A 15 3.18 -15.26 14.92
CA GLY A 15 1.77 -15.42 15.26
C GLY A 15 0.80 -14.59 14.41
N SER A 16 1.19 -14.24 13.18
CA SER A 16 0.35 -13.53 12.21
C SER A 16 0.32 -14.29 10.87
N GLU A 17 0.17 -15.62 10.92
CA GLU A 17 0.11 -16.49 9.72
C GLU A 17 -1.09 -16.18 8.81
N GLU A 18 -1.95 -15.24 9.19
CA GLU A 18 -3.19 -14.87 8.52
C GLU A 18 -3.24 -13.39 8.11
N ASP A 19 -2.15 -12.62 8.28
CA ASP A 19 -2.16 -11.17 8.01
C ASP A 19 -1.17 -10.79 6.90
N TRP A 20 -1.63 -10.50 5.69
CA TRP A 20 -0.79 -9.83 4.69
C TRP A 20 -0.37 -8.45 5.19
N THR A 21 0.90 -8.08 5.05
CA THR A 21 1.43 -6.80 5.55
C THR A 21 1.49 -5.73 4.46
N MET A 22 1.45 -4.47 4.88
CA MET A 22 1.56 -3.30 4.02
C MET A 22 3.00 -3.15 3.49
N HIS A 23 3.11 -2.98 2.16
CA HIS A 23 4.33 -2.54 1.50
C HIS A 23 4.30 -1.02 1.32
N GLY A 24 3.29 -0.49 0.64
CA GLY A 24 3.20 0.95 0.42
C GLY A 24 1.95 1.44 -0.31
N LEU A 25 1.90 2.77 -0.50
CA LEU A 25 0.88 3.46 -1.26
C LEU A 25 1.53 4.34 -2.33
N TRP A 26 1.48 3.92 -3.59
CA TRP A 26 2.32 4.50 -4.63
C TRP A 26 1.53 5.28 -5.69
N PRO A 27 1.98 6.50 -6.05
CA PRO A 27 1.37 7.28 -7.12
C PRO A 27 1.95 6.91 -8.49
N ASP A 28 1.50 5.79 -9.06
CA ASP A 28 1.78 5.48 -10.46
C ASP A 28 1.07 6.46 -11.40
N LEU A 29 1.75 6.79 -12.49
CA LEU A 29 1.21 7.55 -13.61
C LEU A 29 0.16 6.73 -14.36
N CYS A 30 -0.72 7.40 -15.11
CA CYS A 30 -1.80 6.73 -15.86
C CYS A 30 -1.26 5.81 -16.96
N ASP A 31 -0.02 6.03 -17.42
CA ASP A 31 0.65 5.14 -18.35
C ASP A 31 1.35 3.97 -17.66
N GLY A 32 1.27 3.86 -16.33
CA GLY A 32 1.90 2.86 -15.45
C GLY A 32 3.42 2.97 -15.29
N THR A 33 4.02 4.09 -15.69
CA THR A 33 5.32 4.50 -15.15
C THR A 33 5.13 5.17 -13.78
N TYR A 34 6.22 5.45 -13.05
CA TYR A 34 6.14 6.13 -11.75
C TYR A 34 7.29 7.12 -11.58
N ASP A 35 6.99 8.20 -10.86
CA ASP A 35 8.00 9.12 -10.37
C ASP A 35 8.50 8.66 -8.99
N ALA A 36 9.75 8.98 -8.66
CA ALA A 36 10.35 8.64 -7.38
C ALA A 36 11.18 9.81 -6.84
N PHE A 37 11.18 9.96 -5.51
CA PHE A 37 11.96 10.98 -4.80
C PHE A 37 11.69 12.40 -5.33
N CYS A 38 10.42 12.72 -5.51
CA CYS A 38 10.00 14.04 -5.97
C CYS A 38 10.25 15.12 -4.92
N SER A 39 10.22 16.37 -5.35
CA SER A 39 10.40 17.54 -4.47
C SER A 39 9.08 18.29 -4.20
N MET A 40 7.94 17.59 -4.25
CA MET A 40 6.64 18.24 -4.00
C MET A 40 6.42 18.54 -2.51
N THR A 41 6.99 17.71 -1.63
CA THR A 41 7.03 17.92 -0.17
C THR A 41 8.47 17.79 0.33
N PRO A 42 8.79 18.27 1.54
CA PRO A 42 10.08 17.99 2.17
C PRO A 42 10.30 16.47 2.35
N SER A 43 11.57 16.07 2.43
CA SER A 43 11.92 14.72 2.89
C SER A 43 11.94 14.66 4.41
N PHE A 44 11.51 13.53 4.97
CA PHE A 44 11.50 13.26 6.40
C PHE A 44 12.32 12.00 6.71
N PRO A 45 13.45 12.12 7.42
CA PRO A 45 14.29 10.97 7.75
C PRO A 45 13.76 10.16 8.95
N ASP A 46 12.87 10.74 9.75
CA ASP A 46 12.31 10.13 10.95
C ASP A 46 10.79 10.31 10.99
N ILE A 47 10.09 9.35 10.40
CA ILE A 47 8.62 9.32 10.35
C ILE A 47 8.03 9.12 11.74
N THR A 48 8.67 8.31 12.58
CA THR A 48 8.20 8.03 13.95
C THR A 48 8.09 9.31 14.76
N SER A 49 9.14 10.14 14.76
CA SER A 49 9.13 11.42 15.46
C SER A 49 8.10 12.40 14.89
N VAL A 50 7.88 12.40 13.57
CA VAL A 50 6.85 13.25 12.94
C VAL A 50 5.46 12.83 13.41
N LEU A 51 5.13 11.54 13.34
CA LEU A 51 3.83 11.02 13.75
C LEU A 51 3.58 11.24 15.26
N ALA A 52 4.58 10.99 16.11
CA ALA A 52 4.48 11.26 17.54
C ALA A 52 4.24 12.76 17.85
N LYS A 53 4.94 13.66 17.15
CA LYS A 53 4.73 15.12 17.29
C LYS A 53 3.30 15.55 16.96
N HIS A 54 2.62 14.81 16.09
CA HIS A 54 1.23 15.05 15.68
C HIS A 54 0.22 14.18 16.44
N ASN A 55 0.62 13.57 17.57
CA ASN A 55 -0.23 12.71 18.42
C ASN A 55 -0.88 11.57 17.62
N GLN A 56 -0.08 10.87 16.81
CA GLN A 56 -0.51 9.74 15.98
C GLN A 56 0.00 8.40 16.55
N GLU A 57 -0.06 8.22 17.86
CA GLU A 57 0.40 7.00 18.55
C GLU A 57 -0.37 5.76 18.08
N ASP A 58 -1.70 5.85 17.95
CA ASP A 58 -2.52 4.73 17.47
C ASP A 58 -2.15 4.31 16.03
N LEU A 59 -1.79 5.28 15.18
CA LEU A 59 -1.32 5.01 13.82
C LEU A 59 0.05 4.32 13.84
N LEU A 60 0.96 4.78 14.71
CA LEU A 60 2.26 4.15 14.88
C LEU A 60 2.14 2.71 15.34
N ASP A 61 1.27 2.41 16.31
CA ASP A 61 1.05 1.04 16.79
C ASP A 61 0.56 0.12 15.68
N ILE A 62 -0.36 0.61 14.86
CA ILE A 62 -0.90 -0.14 13.71
C ILE A 62 0.18 -0.33 12.63
N MET A 63 0.99 0.69 12.35
CA MET A 63 2.11 0.57 11.40
C MET A 63 3.18 -0.39 11.91
N HIS A 64 3.48 -0.40 13.21
CA HIS A 64 4.43 -1.33 13.81
C HIS A 64 3.98 -2.78 13.67
N ARG A 65 2.67 -3.03 13.65
CA ARG A 65 2.11 -4.37 13.45
C ARG A 65 2.02 -4.78 12.00
N TYR A 66 1.56 -3.87 11.13
CA TYR A 66 1.13 -4.23 9.78
C TYR A 66 1.97 -3.63 8.65
N TRP A 67 2.81 -2.63 8.92
CA TRP A 67 3.68 -2.00 7.91
C TRP A 67 5.16 -2.27 8.23
N THR A 68 5.49 -3.54 8.38
CA THR A 68 6.81 -4.01 8.79
C THR A 68 7.65 -4.44 7.58
N PRO A 69 8.93 -4.06 7.50
CA PRO A 69 9.78 -4.52 6.41
C PRO A 69 10.21 -5.98 6.59
N ALA A 70 10.41 -6.68 5.47
CA ALA A 70 11.09 -7.98 5.44
C ALA A 70 12.54 -7.90 5.96
N TYR A 71 13.22 -6.79 5.66
CA TYR A 71 14.62 -6.56 6.01
C TYR A 71 14.86 -5.12 6.46
N GLY A 72 15.77 -4.92 7.41
CA GLY A 72 16.10 -3.60 7.94
C GLY A 72 15.17 -3.15 9.07
N THR A 73 15.09 -1.85 9.32
CA THR A 73 14.29 -1.28 10.41
C THR A 73 13.02 -0.63 9.88
N ALA A 74 11.93 -0.70 10.67
CA ALA A 74 10.66 -0.05 10.33
C ALA A 74 10.84 1.46 10.10
N ALA A 75 11.65 2.13 10.92
CA ALA A 75 11.93 3.57 10.77
C ALA A 75 12.57 3.90 9.41
N HIS A 76 13.57 3.12 8.97
CA HIS A 76 14.18 3.33 7.67
C HIS A 76 13.19 3.05 6.54
N PHE A 77 12.39 1.99 6.68
CA PHE A 77 11.41 1.60 5.68
C PHE A 77 10.32 2.66 5.50
N TRP A 78 9.73 3.17 6.57
CA TRP A 78 8.72 4.23 6.47
C TRP A 78 9.30 5.52 5.88
N ALA A 79 10.53 5.88 6.27
CA ALA A 79 11.22 7.01 5.66
C ALA A 79 11.43 6.77 4.15
N HIS A 80 11.80 5.57 3.73
CA HIS A 80 11.92 5.22 2.32
C HIS A 80 10.58 5.38 1.58
N GLU A 81 9.51 4.76 2.09
CA GLU A 81 8.19 4.79 1.45
C GLU A 81 7.66 6.22 1.28
N PHE A 82 7.73 7.05 2.33
CA PHE A 82 7.30 8.43 2.22
C PHE A 82 8.19 9.24 1.27
N ASN A 83 9.52 9.17 1.44
CA ASN A 83 10.44 10.01 0.68
C ASN A 83 10.48 9.63 -0.80
N LYS A 84 10.27 8.36 -1.14
CA LYS A 84 10.24 7.87 -2.51
C LYS A 84 8.89 8.09 -3.17
N HIS A 85 7.79 7.80 -2.49
CA HIS A 85 6.46 7.76 -3.08
C HIS A 85 5.54 8.88 -2.58
N GLY A 86 5.46 9.09 -1.27
CA GLY A 86 4.63 10.15 -0.67
C GLY A 86 4.98 11.55 -1.20
N THR A 87 6.27 11.85 -1.37
CA THR A 87 6.76 13.12 -1.92
C THR A 87 6.33 13.39 -3.37
N CYS A 88 5.88 12.36 -4.10
CA CYS A 88 5.38 12.47 -5.47
C CYS A 88 3.87 12.71 -5.55
N ILE A 89 3.15 12.73 -4.43
CA ILE A 89 1.71 12.99 -4.41
C ILE A 89 1.47 14.50 -4.40
N ASN A 90 1.07 15.04 -5.55
CA ASN A 90 0.94 16.48 -5.74
C ASN A 90 -0.02 17.18 -4.76
N THR A 91 -1.07 16.49 -4.30
CA THR A 91 -2.02 17.08 -3.37
C THR A 91 -1.49 17.17 -1.95
N LEU A 92 -0.36 16.52 -1.63
CA LEU A 92 0.32 16.64 -0.33
C LEU A 92 1.25 17.87 -0.23
N ARG A 93 1.34 18.69 -1.28
CA ARG A 93 2.07 19.97 -1.24
C ARG A 93 1.53 20.86 -0.12
N SER A 94 2.40 21.59 0.57
CA SER A 94 2.02 22.53 1.63
C SER A 94 0.97 23.56 1.18
N SER A 95 1.01 24.00 -0.09
CA SER A 95 0.03 24.91 -0.67
C SER A 95 -1.40 24.35 -0.71
N CYS A 96 -1.56 23.02 -0.66
CA CYS A 96 -2.88 22.36 -0.62
C CYS A 96 -3.50 22.36 0.79
N TYR A 97 -2.73 22.70 1.82
CA TYR A 97 -3.20 22.82 3.21
C TYR A 97 -3.61 24.25 3.58
N GLY A 98 -3.16 25.26 2.82
CA GLY A 98 -3.42 26.66 3.10
C GLY A 98 -2.92 27.08 4.48
N GLU A 99 -3.70 27.87 5.20
CA GLU A 99 -3.35 28.39 6.53
C GLU A 99 -3.25 27.31 7.62
N ALA A 100 -3.83 26.13 7.39
CA ALA A 100 -3.79 25.01 8.33
C ALA A 100 -2.46 24.22 8.26
N TYR A 101 -1.55 24.57 7.35
CA TYR A 101 -0.31 23.84 7.17
C TYR A 101 0.60 23.89 8.40
N SER A 102 1.00 22.71 8.86
CA SER A 102 2.09 22.50 9.80
C SER A 102 2.98 21.39 9.24
N SER A 103 4.31 21.58 9.29
CA SER A 103 5.25 20.63 8.73
C SER A 103 5.03 19.22 9.32
N GLY A 104 4.90 18.23 8.43
CA GLY A 104 4.63 16.84 8.77
C GLY A 104 3.16 16.44 8.69
N LEU A 105 2.22 17.37 8.47
CA LEU A 105 0.82 16.99 8.20
C LEU A 105 0.70 16.13 6.93
N GLU A 106 1.52 16.39 5.92
CA GLU A 106 1.62 15.57 4.72
C GLU A 106 2.06 14.13 4.99
N VAL A 107 2.91 13.94 6.01
CA VAL A 107 3.34 12.62 6.47
C VAL A 107 2.19 11.93 7.17
N VAL A 108 1.52 12.63 8.10
CA VAL A 108 0.34 12.11 8.81
C VAL A 108 -0.73 11.66 7.82
N ASP A 109 -1.10 12.51 6.86
CA ASP A 109 -2.12 12.18 5.87
C ASP A 109 -1.70 11.00 4.98
N TYR A 110 -0.45 10.95 4.53
CA TYR A 110 0.02 9.81 3.73
C TYR A 110 -0.17 8.48 4.46
N PHE A 111 0.37 8.36 5.67
CA PHE A 111 0.33 7.11 6.43
C PHE A 111 -1.09 6.78 6.92
N ALA A 112 -1.85 7.76 7.38
CA ALA A 112 -3.22 7.55 7.84
C ALA A 112 -4.14 7.08 6.70
N ARG A 113 -4.03 7.69 5.51
CA ARG A 113 -4.86 7.32 4.34
C ARG A 113 -4.46 5.97 3.78
N ALA A 114 -3.15 5.68 3.73
CA ALA A 114 -2.62 4.39 3.33
C ALA A 114 -3.12 3.26 4.27
N MET A 115 -2.98 3.43 5.59
CA MET A 115 -3.46 2.43 6.56
C MET A 115 -4.98 2.33 6.62
N SER A 116 -5.71 3.42 6.38
CA SER A 116 -7.17 3.38 6.28
C SER A 116 -7.63 2.55 5.09
N LEU A 117 -6.95 2.62 3.94
CA LEU A 117 -7.26 1.80 2.77
C LEU A 117 -6.84 0.34 2.99
N TYR A 118 -5.65 0.11 3.54
CA TYR A 118 -5.15 -1.23 3.88
C TYR A 118 -6.15 -2.02 4.74
N LYS A 119 -6.74 -1.39 5.77
CA LYS A 119 -7.74 -2.02 6.65
C LYS A 119 -9.02 -2.49 5.93
N THR A 120 -9.28 -2.01 4.72
CA THR A 120 -10.43 -2.46 3.91
C THR A 120 -10.10 -3.66 3.02
N LEU A 121 -8.84 -4.10 3.00
CA LEU A 121 -8.29 -5.08 2.07
C LEU A 121 -7.65 -6.23 2.83
N ASP A 122 -8.50 -7.11 3.36
CA ASP A 122 -8.08 -8.35 4.01
C ASP A 122 -7.80 -9.43 2.95
N THR A 123 -6.57 -9.40 2.42
CA THR A 123 -6.11 -10.31 1.36
C THR A 123 -6.14 -11.77 1.80
N TYR A 124 -5.83 -12.07 3.06
CA TYR A 124 -5.83 -13.45 3.53
C TYR A 124 -7.24 -14.01 3.56
N THR A 125 -8.16 -13.30 4.22
CA THR A 125 -9.55 -13.73 4.34
C THR A 125 -10.20 -13.90 2.97
N ALA A 126 -9.98 -12.94 2.04
CA ALA A 126 -10.49 -13.02 0.68
C ALA A 126 -10.05 -14.30 -0.06
N LEU A 127 -8.79 -14.72 0.11
CA LEU A 127 -8.27 -15.96 -0.48
C LEU A 127 -8.82 -17.19 0.25
N ALA A 128 -8.82 -17.17 1.59
CA ALA A 128 -9.27 -18.28 2.42
C ALA A 128 -10.74 -18.63 2.18
N GLU A 129 -11.61 -17.64 1.96
CA GLU A 129 -13.02 -17.84 1.61
C GLU A 129 -13.22 -18.61 0.29
N LYS A 130 -12.24 -18.54 -0.62
CA LYS A 130 -12.21 -19.32 -1.88
C LYS A 130 -11.42 -20.63 -1.73
N GLY A 131 -11.03 -21.00 -0.51
CA GLY A 131 -10.22 -22.19 -0.23
C GLY A 131 -8.76 -22.04 -0.62
N ILE A 132 -8.29 -20.83 -0.91
CA ILE A 132 -6.89 -20.53 -1.25
C ILE A 132 -6.15 -20.18 0.03
N VAL A 133 -5.53 -21.19 0.63
CA VAL A 133 -4.73 -21.04 1.86
C VAL A 133 -3.27 -21.43 1.63
N PRO A 134 -2.32 -20.88 2.43
CA PRO A 134 -0.90 -21.24 2.33
C PRO A 134 -0.68 -22.75 2.40
N SER A 135 0.08 -23.29 1.43
CA SER A 135 0.37 -24.73 1.36
C SER A 135 1.72 -25.00 0.72
N ARG A 136 2.43 -26.02 1.22
CA ARG A 136 3.69 -26.50 0.62
C ARG A 136 3.48 -27.49 -0.52
N SER A 137 2.26 -28.02 -0.68
CA SER A 137 1.94 -29.09 -1.64
C SER A 137 0.83 -28.70 -2.62
N THR A 138 -0.09 -27.82 -2.21
CA THR A 138 -1.19 -27.36 -3.05
C THR A 138 -0.74 -26.17 -3.88
N ARG A 139 -1.09 -26.16 -5.16
CA ARG A 139 -0.85 -25.05 -6.08
C ARG A 139 -2.19 -24.49 -6.54
N TYR A 140 -2.23 -23.18 -6.72
CA TYR A 140 -3.37 -22.46 -7.26
C TYR A 140 -2.98 -21.80 -8.57
N THR A 141 -3.94 -21.61 -9.48
CA THR A 141 -3.64 -20.86 -10.70
C THR A 141 -3.60 -19.37 -10.39
N LEU A 142 -2.86 -18.60 -11.20
CA LEU A 142 -2.84 -17.15 -11.04
C LEU A 142 -4.24 -16.54 -11.21
N ALA A 143 -5.04 -17.12 -12.12
CA ALA A 143 -6.41 -16.67 -12.37
C ALA A 143 -7.30 -16.83 -11.13
N ASP A 144 -7.26 -17.99 -10.45
CA ASP A 144 -8.09 -18.21 -9.25
C ASP A 144 -7.75 -17.22 -8.13
N VAL A 145 -6.46 -16.93 -7.94
CA VAL A 145 -5.99 -15.96 -6.94
C VAL A 145 -6.42 -14.55 -7.32
N THR A 146 -6.23 -14.15 -8.59
CA THR A 146 -6.64 -12.83 -9.08
C THR A 146 -8.16 -12.66 -8.92
N ASP A 147 -8.96 -13.61 -9.40
CA ASP A 147 -10.42 -13.53 -9.36
C ASP A 147 -10.94 -13.43 -7.93
N ALA A 148 -10.39 -14.21 -6.99
CA ALA A 148 -10.74 -14.13 -5.57
C ALA A 148 -10.53 -12.73 -4.99
N LEU A 149 -9.38 -12.12 -5.29
CA LEU A 149 -9.04 -10.79 -4.75
C LEU A 149 -9.79 -9.66 -5.45
N GLU A 150 -10.02 -9.75 -6.76
CA GLU A 150 -10.81 -8.77 -7.49
C GLU A 150 -12.28 -8.81 -7.08
N GLU A 151 -12.84 -10.00 -6.85
CA GLU A 151 -14.21 -10.16 -6.35
C GLU A 151 -14.38 -9.55 -4.95
N ALA A 152 -13.43 -9.81 -4.04
CA ALA A 152 -13.50 -9.32 -2.67
C ALA A 152 -13.26 -7.81 -2.56
N SER A 153 -12.28 -7.28 -3.30
CA SER A 153 -11.89 -5.86 -3.22
C SER A 153 -12.71 -4.95 -4.13
N GLY A 154 -13.38 -5.51 -5.14
CA GLY A 154 -14.09 -4.74 -6.17
C GLY A 154 -13.17 -3.92 -7.08
N THR A 155 -11.85 -4.14 -7.02
CA THR A 155 -10.87 -3.45 -7.85
C THR A 155 -9.95 -4.43 -8.56
N LYS A 156 -9.21 -3.92 -9.56
CA LYS A 156 -8.17 -4.70 -10.23
C LYS A 156 -6.95 -4.94 -9.36
N VAL A 157 -6.39 -6.14 -9.48
CA VAL A 157 -5.26 -6.60 -8.68
C VAL A 157 -4.12 -7.08 -9.59
N VAL A 158 -2.92 -6.55 -9.34
CA VAL A 158 -1.68 -7.04 -9.97
C VAL A 158 -0.92 -7.89 -8.96
N LEU A 159 -0.64 -9.14 -9.35
CA LEU A 159 0.08 -10.08 -8.50
C LEU A 159 1.56 -10.16 -8.90
N ARG A 160 2.44 -10.26 -7.91
CA ARG A 160 3.86 -10.54 -8.12
C ARG A 160 4.24 -11.84 -7.43
N CYS A 161 4.89 -12.71 -8.19
CA CYS A 161 5.47 -13.94 -7.68
C CYS A 161 6.99 -13.83 -7.61
N SER A 162 7.59 -14.51 -6.62
CA SER A 162 9.03 -14.63 -6.42
C SER A 162 9.52 -16.04 -6.77
N GLY A 163 10.79 -16.34 -6.46
CA GLY A 163 11.40 -17.64 -6.76
C GLY A 163 11.53 -17.88 -8.26
N ARG A 164 10.91 -18.96 -8.77
CA ARG A 164 10.84 -19.22 -10.22
C ARG A 164 9.56 -18.65 -10.86
N GLY A 165 8.88 -17.74 -10.15
CA GLY A 165 7.57 -17.23 -10.52
C GLY A 165 6.41 -18.06 -9.99
N ASP A 166 6.66 -18.97 -9.04
CA ASP A 166 5.66 -19.91 -8.51
C ASP A 166 5.37 -19.75 -7.01
N ILE A 167 5.89 -18.70 -6.37
CA ILE A 167 5.58 -18.33 -4.99
C ILE A 167 4.95 -16.94 -5.01
N LEU A 168 3.67 -16.85 -4.64
CA LEU A 168 3.00 -15.56 -4.52
C LEU A 168 3.67 -14.72 -3.42
N HIS A 169 3.95 -13.45 -3.72
CA HIS A 169 4.73 -12.56 -2.85
C HIS A 169 4.09 -11.19 -2.66
N GLU A 170 3.46 -10.61 -3.70
CA GLU A 170 2.77 -9.32 -3.59
C GLU A 170 1.39 -9.34 -4.22
N ALA A 171 0.50 -8.52 -3.65
CA ALA A 171 -0.77 -8.13 -4.23
C ALA A 171 -0.87 -6.60 -4.28
N TRP A 172 -1.08 -6.04 -5.48
CA TRP A 172 -1.15 -4.60 -5.71
C TRP A 172 -2.58 -4.22 -6.15
N TYR A 173 -3.28 -3.53 -5.27
CA TYR A 173 -4.66 -3.09 -5.49
C TYR A 173 -4.69 -1.72 -6.15
N VAL A 174 -5.39 -1.61 -7.28
CA VAL A 174 -5.35 -0.43 -8.12
C VAL A 174 -6.48 0.53 -7.77
N TYR A 175 -6.18 1.81 -7.57
CA TYR A 175 -7.17 2.84 -7.27
C TYR A 175 -6.89 4.15 -8.00
N PHE A 176 -7.96 4.83 -8.37
CA PHE A 176 -7.94 6.27 -8.66
C PHE A 176 -8.27 7.06 -7.40
N VAL A 177 -7.91 8.34 -7.36
CA VAL A 177 -8.31 9.25 -6.27
C VAL A 177 -9.18 10.34 -6.85
N ARG A 178 -10.42 10.42 -6.36
CA ARG A 178 -11.32 11.54 -6.67
C ARG A 178 -11.24 12.57 -5.55
N GLY A 179 -10.62 13.70 -5.85
CA GLY A 179 -10.28 14.74 -4.88
C GLY A 179 -8.79 14.70 -4.52
N SER A 180 -8.46 15.05 -3.27
CA SER A 180 -7.08 15.00 -2.76
C SER A 180 -6.81 13.70 -2.00
N LEU A 181 -5.54 13.38 -1.71
CA LEU A 181 -5.25 12.22 -0.86
C LEU A 181 -5.87 12.37 0.54
N GLN A 182 -5.79 13.57 1.12
CA GLN A 182 -6.21 13.87 2.49
C GLN A 182 -7.69 13.54 2.74
N THR A 183 -8.57 13.95 1.82
CA THR A 183 -10.03 13.94 2.03
C THR A 183 -10.81 13.28 0.89
N GLY A 184 -10.15 13.02 -0.24
CA GLY A 184 -10.76 12.40 -1.40
C GLY A 184 -11.08 10.93 -1.17
N LYS A 185 -11.71 10.36 -2.19
CA LYS A 185 -12.14 8.97 -2.19
C LYS A 185 -11.24 8.14 -3.10
N PHE A 186 -10.76 7.01 -2.59
CA PHE A 186 -10.22 5.96 -3.44
C PHE A 186 -11.36 5.36 -4.24
N VAL A 187 -11.20 5.32 -5.56
CA VAL A 187 -12.17 4.77 -6.51
C VAL A 187 -11.51 3.54 -7.12
N PRO A 188 -12.11 2.34 -6.97
CA PRO A 188 -11.64 1.11 -7.61
C PRO A 188 -11.42 1.30 -9.11
N ALA A 189 -10.39 0.69 -9.66
CA ALA A 189 -10.19 0.63 -11.10
C ALA A 189 -11.06 -0.47 -11.71
N GLU A 190 -11.74 -0.17 -12.81
CA GLU A 190 -12.60 -1.14 -13.50
C GLU A 190 -11.81 -2.00 -14.49
N ALA A 191 -10.73 -1.46 -15.05
CA ALA A 191 -9.86 -2.19 -15.94
C ALA A 191 -8.39 -1.91 -15.65
N LEU A 192 -7.58 -2.88 -16.05
CA LEU A 192 -6.16 -2.65 -16.18
C LEU A 192 -5.87 -1.99 -17.56
N GLY A 193 -5.12 -0.90 -17.58
CA GLY A 193 -4.51 -0.31 -18.78
C GLY A 193 -3.56 -1.28 -19.50
N ARG A 194 -3.04 -0.89 -20.67
CA ARG A 194 -2.16 -1.74 -21.49
C ARG A 194 -0.99 -2.29 -20.66
N GLU A 195 -0.69 -3.59 -20.79
CA GLU A 195 0.31 -4.35 -20.01
C GLU A 195 -0.06 -4.66 -18.54
N GLY A 196 -1.34 -4.62 -18.17
CA GLY A 196 -1.76 -4.86 -16.77
C GLY A 196 -1.63 -3.61 -15.89
N ARG A 197 -1.75 -2.42 -16.50
CA ARG A 197 -1.60 -1.10 -15.85
C ARG A 197 -2.96 -0.59 -15.38
N SER A 198 -3.22 0.66 -15.00
CA SER A 198 -4.58 1.11 -14.62
C SER A 198 -5.28 1.81 -15.79
N GLY A 199 -6.58 1.58 -15.99
CA GLY A 199 -7.34 2.25 -17.05
C GLY A 199 -8.84 2.29 -16.76
N ASN A 200 -9.45 3.46 -16.84
CA ASN A 200 -10.88 3.59 -16.99
C ASN A 200 -11.14 4.10 -18.42
N SER A 201 -11.93 3.36 -19.19
CA SER A 201 -12.43 3.77 -20.51
C SER A 201 -13.42 4.91 -20.40
#